data_AF-A0A7X8A8X9-F1
#
_entry.id   AF-A0A7X8A8X9-F1
#
_cell.length_a   1.000
_cell.length_b   1.000
_cell.length_c   1.000
_cell.angle_alpha   90.00
_cell.angle_beta   90.00
_cell.angle_gamma   90.00
#
_symmetry.space_group_name_H-M   'P 1'
#
loop_
_entity.id
_entity.type
_entity.pdbx_description
1 polymer ?
#
loop_
_entity_poly.entity_id
_entity_poly.type
_entity_poly.pdbx_seq_one_letter_code
_entity_poly.pdbx_strand_id
1 'polypeptide(L)'
;MKKKPPADERAIIVGQPNKRPYGVAVRIHLQTGGAIGNVENASVPLSTGAFLTIAPARTAPWEGGKKFVVTLEGFPTAAAAEAAGRRLVQALLWMSISTDFPLRLEYQSYKPAAVFERNRSDGVRLEAFGELCFAPEVVLGELHDAFGDLQEPDEKLLLSMEIFCAARMESSQRAVFLSVVSALEPLAVEAEYGEPILKFVTNSVAQLKASDEIPDEHRQSLEGRLLQLRRESIRQALKRLVREVLPDDPEAVGVIDDAYALRSQIVHTGSPADLDVDLEHEVKVVSAVIRRIYAKRLHRNVLRNG
;
A
#
# COMPACT_ATOMS: atom_id res chain seq x y z
N MET A 1 4.20 3.07 -30.64
CA MET A 1 4.17 1.70 -31.20
C MET A 1 2.75 1.16 -31.10
N LYS A 2 2.17 0.58 -32.16
CA LYS A 2 0.87 -0.08 -32.09
C LYS A 2 0.99 -1.32 -31.17
N LYS A 3 0.10 -1.45 -30.17
CA LYS A 3 0.02 -2.64 -29.33
C LYS A 3 -0.44 -3.83 -30.19
N LYS A 4 0.22 -4.98 -30.04
CA LYS A 4 -0.19 -6.22 -30.70
C LYS A 4 -1.44 -6.80 -30.03
N PRO A 5 -2.27 -7.55 -30.76
CA PRO A 5 -3.34 -8.34 -30.15
C PRO A 5 -2.77 -9.28 -29.06
N PRO A 6 -3.51 -9.54 -27.97
CA PRO A 6 -3.01 -10.38 -26.87
C PRO A 6 -2.65 -11.80 -27.29
N ALA A 7 -3.34 -12.36 -28.30
CA ALA A 7 -3.03 -13.69 -28.85
C ALA A 7 -1.65 -13.73 -29.54
N ASP A 8 -1.34 -12.72 -30.35
CA ASP A 8 -0.04 -12.61 -31.03
C ASP A 8 1.09 -12.40 -30.03
N GLU A 9 0.85 -11.59 -29.01
CA GLU A 9 1.82 -11.35 -27.95
C GLU A 9 2.14 -12.63 -27.18
N ARG A 10 1.13 -13.43 -26.81
CA ARG A 10 1.32 -14.75 -26.21
C ARG A 10 2.12 -15.69 -27.10
N ALA A 11 1.81 -15.73 -28.39
CA ALA A 11 2.56 -16.55 -29.35
C ALA A 11 4.04 -16.16 -29.41
N ILE A 12 4.36 -14.86 -29.27
CA ILE A 12 5.75 -14.37 -29.19
C ILE A 12 6.41 -14.77 -27.87
N ILE A 13 5.71 -14.64 -26.74
CA ILE A 13 6.25 -14.96 -25.41
C ILE A 13 6.65 -16.44 -25.32
N VAL A 14 5.84 -17.32 -25.90
CA VAL A 14 6.07 -18.77 -25.92
C VAL A 14 7.05 -19.18 -27.03
N GLY A 15 6.82 -18.73 -28.27
CA GLY A 15 7.61 -19.19 -29.43
C GLY A 15 8.93 -18.46 -29.62
N GLN A 16 9.12 -17.29 -29.03
CA GLN A 16 10.29 -16.42 -29.23
C GLN A 16 10.74 -15.78 -27.91
N PRO A 17 11.18 -16.57 -26.91
CA PRO A 17 11.50 -16.07 -25.56
C PRO A 17 12.57 -14.97 -25.57
N ASN A 18 13.52 -15.00 -26.51
CA ASN A 18 14.52 -13.94 -26.71
C ASN A 18 13.93 -12.56 -27.04
N LYS A 19 12.72 -12.49 -27.61
CA LYS A 19 12.04 -11.21 -27.86
C LYS A 19 11.30 -10.67 -26.64
N ARG A 20 11.09 -11.51 -25.63
CA ARG A 20 10.43 -11.20 -24.37
C ARG A 20 11.21 -11.82 -23.21
N PRO A 21 12.48 -11.40 -23.03
CA PRO A 21 13.37 -12.08 -22.11
C PRO A 21 13.10 -11.69 -20.66
N TYR A 22 12.34 -10.63 -20.39
CA TYR A 22 12.14 -10.15 -19.03
C TYR A 22 10.82 -10.60 -18.41
N GLY A 23 10.87 -10.84 -17.10
CA GLY A 23 9.74 -11.06 -16.22
C GLY A 23 9.90 -10.27 -14.92
N VAL A 24 8.88 -10.31 -14.08
CA VAL A 24 8.90 -9.69 -12.76
C VAL A 24 8.26 -10.62 -11.75
N ALA A 25 8.83 -10.69 -10.55
CA ALA A 25 8.36 -11.53 -9.46
C ALA A 25 8.03 -10.65 -8.24
N VAL A 26 6.89 -10.91 -7.62
CA VAL A 26 6.43 -10.29 -6.38
C VAL A 26 6.21 -11.41 -5.36
N ARG A 27 6.83 -11.31 -4.20
CA ARG A 27 6.58 -12.26 -3.11
C ARG A 27 5.55 -11.68 -2.16
N ILE A 28 4.55 -12.48 -1.84
CA ILE A 28 3.48 -12.11 -0.91
C ILE A 28 3.41 -13.12 0.23
N HIS A 29 3.06 -12.63 1.40
CA HIS A 29 2.79 -13.43 2.59
C HIS A 29 1.34 -13.18 3.01
N LEU A 30 0.59 -14.26 3.12
CA LEU A 30 -0.81 -14.30 3.52
C LEU A 30 -0.94 -15.07 4.83
N GLN A 31 -1.97 -14.76 5.62
CA GLN A 31 -2.27 -15.53 6.83
C GLN A 31 -2.73 -16.95 6.50
N THR A 32 -3.50 -17.12 5.42
CA THR A 32 -3.98 -18.42 4.93
C THR A 32 -3.95 -18.46 3.39
N GLY A 33 -3.89 -19.66 2.79
CA GLY A 33 -3.99 -19.81 1.33
C GLY A 33 -5.37 -19.45 0.77
N GLY A 34 -6.42 -19.57 1.62
CA GLY A 34 -7.78 -19.21 1.26
C GLY A 34 -7.92 -17.74 0.87
N ALA A 35 -7.09 -16.84 1.39
CA ALA A 35 -7.11 -15.43 1.03
C ALA A 35 -7.00 -15.15 -0.49
N ILE A 36 -6.39 -16.07 -1.24
CA ILE A 36 -6.31 -16.02 -2.71
C ILE A 36 -7.11 -17.12 -3.41
N GLY A 37 -8.14 -17.67 -2.77
CA GLY A 37 -8.95 -18.75 -3.36
C GLY A 37 -8.19 -20.07 -3.53
N ASN A 38 -7.12 -20.27 -2.74
CA ASN A 38 -6.20 -21.41 -2.89
C ASN A 38 -5.71 -21.62 -4.32
N VAL A 39 -5.52 -20.51 -5.03
CA VAL A 39 -4.95 -20.52 -6.36
C VAL A 39 -3.46 -20.81 -6.24
N GLU A 40 -3.11 -22.09 -6.21
CA GLU A 40 -1.74 -22.59 -6.19
C GLU A 40 -1.36 -23.15 -7.55
N ASN A 41 -0.18 -22.76 -8.04
CA ASN A 41 0.36 -23.21 -9.33
C ASN A 41 -0.54 -22.90 -10.53
N ALA A 42 -1.32 -21.82 -10.45
CA ALA A 42 -2.16 -21.39 -11.55
C ALA A 42 -1.42 -20.41 -12.45
N SER A 43 -1.66 -20.51 -13.76
CA SER A 43 -1.21 -19.54 -14.75
C SER A 43 -2.42 -18.96 -15.48
N VAL A 44 -2.53 -17.63 -15.44
CA VAL A 44 -3.66 -16.87 -15.97
C VAL A 44 -3.14 -15.96 -17.09
N PRO A 45 -3.69 -16.08 -18.31
CA PRO A 45 -3.37 -15.14 -19.38
C PRO A 45 -4.03 -13.79 -19.10
N LEU A 46 -3.26 -12.72 -19.17
CA LEU A 46 -3.77 -11.36 -18.99
C LEU A 46 -4.23 -10.74 -20.32
N SER A 47 -5.04 -9.69 -20.22
CA SER A 47 -5.50 -8.88 -21.35
C SER A 47 -4.35 -8.21 -22.11
N THR A 48 -3.20 -8.03 -21.46
CA THR A 48 -1.97 -7.51 -22.08
C THR A 48 -1.23 -8.54 -22.95
N GLY A 49 -1.61 -9.82 -22.86
CA GLY A 49 -0.87 -10.93 -23.44
C GLY A 49 0.20 -11.52 -22.52
N ALA A 50 0.52 -10.89 -21.39
CA ALA A 50 1.42 -11.46 -20.39
C ALA A 50 0.80 -12.68 -19.69
N PHE A 51 1.64 -13.54 -19.11
CA PHE A 51 1.20 -14.64 -18.24
C PHE A 51 1.44 -14.26 -16.79
N LEU A 52 0.39 -14.35 -15.97
CA LEU A 52 0.48 -14.24 -14.52
C LEU A 52 0.49 -15.63 -13.91
N THR A 53 1.50 -15.96 -13.14
CA THR A 53 1.60 -17.26 -12.47
C THR A 53 1.68 -17.06 -10.96
N ILE A 54 0.88 -17.81 -10.21
CA ILE A 54 0.90 -17.82 -8.74
C ILE A 54 1.39 -19.19 -8.31
N ALA A 55 2.47 -19.24 -7.54
CA ALA A 55 3.04 -20.47 -7.02
C ALA A 55 3.39 -20.33 -5.53
N PRO A 56 3.27 -21.40 -4.72
CA PRO A 56 3.78 -21.39 -3.34
C PRO A 56 5.29 -21.06 -3.30
N ALA A 57 5.69 -20.22 -2.35
CA ALA A 57 7.10 -20.00 -2.04
C ALA A 57 7.55 -21.00 -0.96
N ARG A 58 8.83 -21.38 -0.98
CA ARG A 58 9.41 -22.18 0.11
C ARG A 58 9.36 -21.36 1.39
N THR A 59 8.64 -21.86 2.39
CA THR A 59 8.61 -21.30 3.74
C THR A 59 9.32 -22.25 4.69
N ALA A 60 9.98 -21.69 5.69
CA ALA A 60 10.41 -22.52 6.79
C ALA A 60 9.17 -22.94 7.62
N PRO A 61 9.12 -24.15 8.21
CA PRO A 61 7.94 -24.63 8.94
C PRO A 61 7.50 -23.75 10.11
N TRP A 62 8.41 -22.94 10.66
CA TRP A 62 8.13 -22.04 11.80
C TRP A 62 7.67 -20.64 11.37
N GLU A 63 7.74 -20.30 10.08
CA GLU A 63 7.19 -19.06 9.57
C GLU A 63 5.68 -19.25 9.39
N GLY A 64 4.90 -18.77 10.37
CA GLY A 64 3.43 -18.84 10.30
C GLY A 64 2.88 -18.20 9.02
N GLY A 65 1.74 -18.69 8.54
CA GLY A 65 1.09 -18.24 7.30
C GLY A 65 1.56 -18.98 6.04
N LYS A 66 1.21 -18.45 4.87
CA LYS A 66 1.54 -19.01 3.55
C LYS A 66 2.22 -17.94 2.70
N LYS A 67 3.34 -18.29 2.07
CA LYS A 67 4.04 -17.38 1.14
C LYS A 67 3.83 -17.84 -0.29
N PHE A 68 3.68 -16.89 -1.19
CA PHE A 68 3.50 -17.12 -2.62
C PHE A 68 4.46 -16.24 -3.41
N VAL A 69 4.86 -16.73 -4.58
CA VAL A 69 5.52 -15.94 -5.62
C VAL A 69 4.50 -15.73 -6.74
N VAL A 70 4.20 -14.47 -7.02
CA VAL A 70 3.40 -14.05 -8.16
C VAL A 70 4.34 -13.54 -9.24
N THR A 71 4.40 -14.22 -10.38
CA THR A 71 5.27 -13.84 -11.50
C THR A 71 4.45 -13.32 -12.66
N LEU A 72 4.99 -12.30 -13.34
CA LEU A 72 4.53 -11.85 -14.64
C LEU A 72 5.64 -12.04 -15.65
N GLU A 73 5.31 -12.67 -16.77
CA GLU A 73 6.26 -12.92 -17.84
C GLU A 73 5.82 -12.32 -19.16
N GLY A 74 6.82 -11.97 -19.97
CA GLY A 74 6.60 -11.62 -21.36
C GLY A 74 6.89 -10.16 -21.71
N PHE A 75 7.96 -9.58 -21.15
CA PHE A 75 8.30 -8.18 -21.40
C PHE A 75 9.54 -8.02 -22.29
N PRO A 76 9.55 -7.04 -23.22
CA PRO A 76 10.69 -6.82 -24.11
C PRO A 76 11.88 -6.14 -23.44
N THR A 77 11.65 -5.43 -22.31
CA THR A 77 12.68 -4.65 -21.60
C THR A 77 12.48 -4.77 -20.10
N ALA A 78 13.56 -4.68 -19.32
CA ALA A 78 13.51 -4.66 -17.85
C ALA A 78 12.63 -3.53 -17.30
N ALA A 79 12.70 -2.32 -17.88
CA ALA A 79 11.88 -1.18 -17.47
C ALA A 79 10.37 -1.45 -17.65
N ALA A 80 9.98 -2.10 -18.76
CA ALA A 80 8.59 -2.51 -18.98
C ALA A 80 8.13 -3.58 -17.96
N ALA A 81 9.01 -4.53 -17.62
CA ALA A 81 8.74 -5.53 -16.58
C ALA A 81 8.57 -4.88 -15.21
N GLU A 82 9.41 -3.90 -14.87
CA GLU A 82 9.33 -3.16 -13.62
C GLU A 82 8.03 -2.36 -13.50
N ALA A 83 7.64 -1.64 -14.56
CA ALA A 83 6.39 -0.90 -14.60
C ALA A 83 5.15 -1.81 -14.52
N ALA A 84 5.23 -3.02 -15.09
CA ALA A 84 4.21 -4.05 -14.91
C ALA A 84 4.21 -4.61 -13.49
N GLY A 85 5.38 -4.80 -12.88
CA GLY A 85 5.53 -5.24 -11.49
C GLY A 85 4.89 -4.27 -10.50
N ARG A 86 5.07 -2.96 -10.70
CA ARG A 86 4.38 -1.94 -9.90
C ARG A 86 2.86 -2.05 -9.98
N ARG A 87 2.31 -2.23 -11.18
CA ARG A 87 0.86 -2.44 -11.39
C ARG A 87 0.37 -3.74 -10.77
N LEU A 88 1.16 -4.82 -10.85
CA LEU A 88 0.85 -6.07 -10.17
C LEU A 88 0.75 -5.89 -8.65
N VAL A 89 1.72 -5.18 -8.06
CA VAL A 89 1.71 -4.90 -6.61
C VAL A 89 0.47 -4.10 -6.25
N GLN A 90 0.14 -3.06 -7.01
CA GLN A 90 -1.07 -2.26 -6.79
C GLN A 90 -2.34 -3.12 -6.89
N ALA A 91 -2.42 -4.02 -7.87
CA ALA A 91 -3.55 -4.92 -8.06
C ALA A 91 -3.68 -5.93 -6.90
N LEU A 92 -2.58 -6.52 -6.44
CA LEU A 92 -2.57 -7.43 -5.29
C LEU A 92 -2.98 -6.72 -3.98
N LEU A 93 -2.48 -5.50 -3.76
CA LEU A 93 -2.87 -4.69 -2.61
C LEU A 93 -4.33 -4.29 -2.68
N TRP A 94 -4.81 -3.85 -3.84
CA TRP A 94 -6.21 -3.50 -4.04
C TRP A 94 -7.14 -4.69 -3.82
N MET A 95 -6.78 -5.86 -4.36
CA MET A 95 -7.49 -7.11 -4.11
C MET A 95 -7.62 -7.36 -2.60
N SER A 96 -6.50 -7.38 -1.86
CA SER A 96 -6.47 -7.50 -0.39
C SER A 96 -7.33 -6.47 0.36
N ILE A 97 -7.34 -5.22 -0.11
CA ILE A 97 -8.14 -4.12 0.46
C ILE A 97 -9.63 -4.35 0.21
N SER A 98 -9.99 -4.74 -1.01
CA SER A 98 -11.37 -4.90 -1.48
C SER A 98 -12.05 -6.13 -0.89
N THR A 99 -11.35 -7.25 -0.76
CA THR A 99 -11.88 -8.52 -0.21
C THR A 99 -11.54 -8.74 1.25
N ASP A 100 -11.03 -7.72 1.94
CA ASP A 100 -10.75 -7.72 3.37
C ASP A 100 -9.92 -8.91 3.90
N PHE A 101 -8.82 -9.28 3.23
CA PHE A 101 -7.86 -10.25 3.78
C PHE A 101 -6.48 -9.62 4.02
N PRO A 102 -5.71 -10.06 5.03
CA PRO A 102 -4.36 -9.55 5.29
C PRO A 102 -3.33 -10.00 4.25
N LEU A 103 -2.49 -9.06 3.80
CA LEU A 103 -1.41 -9.32 2.84
C LEU A 103 -0.18 -8.49 3.21
N ARG A 104 0.99 -9.12 3.18
CA ARG A 104 2.28 -8.44 3.30
C ARG A 104 3.14 -8.74 2.07
N LEU A 105 3.84 -7.73 1.58
CA LEU A 105 4.83 -7.89 0.51
C LEU A 105 6.18 -8.27 1.14
N GLU A 106 6.91 -9.20 0.52
CA GLU A 106 8.25 -9.60 0.97
C GLU A 106 9.31 -9.20 -0.05
N TYR A 107 10.21 -8.32 0.36
CA TYR A 107 11.29 -7.85 -0.51
C TYR A 107 12.49 -7.37 0.32
N GLN A 108 13.68 -7.44 -0.28
CA GLN A 108 14.96 -7.02 0.33
C GLN A 108 15.51 -5.75 -0.31
N SER A 109 14.78 -5.17 -1.26
CA SER A 109 15.20 -3.97 -2.00
C SER A 109 14.36 -2.76 -1.60
N TYR A 110 14.55 -1.61 -2.24
CA TYR A 110 13.64 -0.46 -2.06
C TYR A 110 12.27 -0.70 -2.73
N LYS A 111 12.18 -1.64 -3.68
CA LYS A 111 10.96 -1.92 -4.45
C LYS A 111 10.44 -3.34 -4.21
N PRO A 112 9.11 -3.54 -4.17
CA PRO A 112 8.48 -4.83 -3.93
C PRO A 112 8.56 -5.82 -5.10
N ALA A 113 8.85 -5.33 -6.30
CA ALA A 113 8.91 -6.12 -7.53
C ALA A 113 10.37 -6.37 -7.97
N ALA A 114 10.74 -7.64 -8.15
CA ALA A 114 12.07 -8.05 -8.62
C ALA A 114 12.03 -8.42 -10.11
N VAL A 115 12.75 -7.68 -10.96
CA VAL A 115 12.88 -7.99 -12.39
C VAL A 115 13.87 -9.13 -12.59
N PHE A 116 13.51 -10.10 -13.43
CA PHE A 116 14.38 -11.24 -13.77
C PHE A 116 14.42 -11.46 -15.28
N GLU A 117 15.45 -12.18 -15.74
CA GLU A 117 15.60 -12.59 -17.12
C GLU A 117 15.26 -14.09 -17.27
N ARG A 118 14.22 -14.39 -18.06
CA ARG A 118 13.63 -15.73 -18.27
C ARG A 118 14.58 -16.71 -18.92
N ASN A 119 15.51 -16.21 -19.75
CA ASN A 119 16.46 -17.06 -20.49
C ASN A 119 17.62 -17.57 -19.63
N ARG A 120 17.75 -17.07 -18.40
CA ARG A 120 18.78 -17.51 -17.46
C ARG A 120 18.24 -18.73 -16.71
N SER A 121 18.71 -19.93 -17.09
CA SER A 121 18.20 -21.18 -16.52
C SER A 121 18.70 -21.41 -15.09
N ASP A 122 17.81 -21.40 -14.11
CA ASP A 122 18.04 -21.87 -12.74
C ASP A 122 17.30 -23.20 -12.50
N GLY A 123 17.76 -24.29 -13.13
CA GLY A 123 17.42 -25.68 -12.77
C GLY A 123 15.94 -26.13 -12.83
N VAL A 124 15.68 -27.37 -12.39
CA VAL A 124 14.35 -28.02 -12.33
C VAL A 124 13.87 -28.09 -10.87
N ARG A 125 12.57 -27.89 -10.61
CA ARG A 125 11.98 -27.98 -9.26
C ARG A 125 10.52 -28.48 -9.31
N LEU A 126 10.13 -29.34 -8.35
CA LEU A 126 8.81 -30.00 -8.28
C LEU A 126 8.39 -30.24 -6.82
N GLU A 127 7.20 -29.79 -6.40
CA GLU A 127 6.64 -29.90 -5.03
C GLU A 127 5.08 -29.92 -5.08
N ALA A 128 4.37 -30.59 -4.14
CA ALA A 128 2.88 -30.70 -4.12
C ALA A 128 2.28 -30.93 -2.71
N PHE A 129 1.21 -30.20 -2.32
CA PHE A 129 0.30 -30.41 -1.15
C PHE A 129 -1.06 -29.70 -1.39
N GLY A 130 -2.10 -29.93 -0.56
CA GLY A 130 -3.42 -29.26 -0.72
C GLY A 130 -4.30 -29.12 0.55
N GLU A 131 -5.19 -28.11 0.56
CA GLU A 131 -6.29 -27.81 1.52
C GLU A 131 -7.29 -26.77 0.92
N LEU A 132 -8.48 -26.55 1.54
CA LEU A 132 -9.69 -25.87 0.97
C LEU A 132 -9.86 -24.35 1.29
N CYS A 133 -10.69 -23.61 0.50
CA CYS A 133 -11.35 -22.26 0.71
C CYS A 133 -11.34 -21.24 -0.48
N PHE A 134 -12.29 -20.26 -0.45
CA PHE A 134 -12.71 -19.19 -1.41
C PHE A 134 -12.86 -19.57 -2.90
N ALA A 135 -13.86 -19.02 -3.59
CA ALA A 135 -14.08 -19.26 -5.03
C ALA A 135 -12.97 -18.60 -5.87
N PRO A 136 -12.12 -19.36 -6.59
CA PRO A 136 -11.00 -18.83 -7.36
C PRO A 136 -11.37 -17.71 -8.34
N GLU A 137 -12.61 -17.71 -8.83
CA GLU A 137 -13.11 -16.78 -9.83
C GLU A 137 -13.16 -15.35 -9.33
N VAL A 138 -13.49 -15.12 -8.05
CA VAL A 138 -13.59 -13.77 -7.46
C VAL A 138 -12.20 -13.14 -7.35
N VAL A 139 -11.23 -13.91 -6.86
CA VAL A 139 -9.85 -13.45 -6.65
C VAL A 139 -9.16 -13.21 -8.00
N LEU A 140 -9.26 -14.17 -8.91
CA LEU A 140 -8.64 -14.06 -10.22
C LEU A 140 -9.31 -12.99 -11.09
N GLY A 141 -10.63 -12.83 -10.98
CA GLY A 141 -11.37 -11.76 -11.63
C GLY A 141 -10.90 -10.38 -11.18
N GLU A 142 -10.88 -10.12 -9.87
CA GLU A 142 -10.46 -8.81 -9.35
C GLU A 142 -9.00 -8.51 -9.68
N LEU A 143 -8.11 -9.51 -9.62
CA LEU A 143 -6.71 -9.35 -9.99
C LEU A 143 -6.54 -9.04 -11.49
N HIS A 144 -7.30 -9.71 -12.35
CA HIS A 144 -7.28 -9.50 -13.79
C HIS A 144 -7.76 -8.09 -14.15
N ASP A 145 -8.92 -7.69 -13.60
CA ASP A 145 -9.55 -6.40 -13.85
C ASP A 145 -8.71 -5.26 -13.29
N ALA A 146 -8.19 -5.41 -12.06
CA ALA A 146 -7.31 -4.41 -11.47
C ALA A 146 -6.02 -4.24 -12.29
N PHE A 147 -5.38 -5.31 -12.74
CA PHE A 147 -4.15 -5.17 -13.52
C PHE A 147 -4.37 -4.50 -14.89
N GLY A 148 -5.50 -4.77 -15.53
CA GLY A 148 -5.84 -4.22 -16.85
C GLY A 148 -6.16 -2.72 -16.83
N ASP A 149 -6.90 -2.28 -15.80
CA ASP A 149 -7.49 -0.94 -15.75
C ASP A 149 -6.67 0.06 -14.94
N LEU A 150 -5.83 -0.42 -14.01
CA LEU A 150 -5.06 0.46 -13.15
C LEU A 150 -3.96 1.20 -13.93
N GLN A 151 -3.92 2.50 -13.70
CA GLN A 151 -2.84 3.37 -14.16
C GLN A 151 -1.53 3.04 -13.42
N GLU A 152 -0.44 3.68 -13.84
CA GLU A 152 0.81 3.55 -13.11
C GLU A 152 0.63 4.06 -11.66
N PRO A 153 1.02 3.27 -10.64
CA PRO A 153 0.77 3.65 -9.26
C PRO A 153 1.58 4.87 -8.84
N ASP A 154 0.91 5.80 -8.16
CA ASP A 154 1.57 6.79 -7.32
C ASP A 154 2.30 6.08 -6.17
N GLU A 155 3.59 6.36 -5.99
CA GLU A 155 4.45 5.69 -4.99
C GLU A 155 3.92 5.91 -3.56
N LYS A 156 3.37 7.10 -3.28
CA LYS A 156 2.78 7.41 -1.97
C LYS A 156 1.53 6.60 -1.72
N LEU A 157 0.66 6.49 -2.72
CA LEU A 157 -0.52 5.62 -2.65
C LEU A 157 -0.14 4.16 -2.49
N LEU A 158 0.88 3.68 -3.20
CA LEU A 158 1.32 2.30 -3.11
C LEU A 158 1.85 1.98 -1.70
N LEU A 159 2.69 2.85 -1.14
CA LEU A 159 3.20 2.71 0.22
C LEU A 159 2.07 2.74 1.26
N SER A 160 1.11 3.65 1.08
CA SER A 160 -0.08 3.77 1.92
C SER A 160 -0.89 2.46 1.93
N MET A 161 -1.17 1.90 0.76
CA MET A 161 -1.86 0.61 0.60
C MET A 161 -1.07 -0.55 1.20
N GLU A 162 0.25 -0.55 1.06
CA GLU A 162 1.14 -1.57 1.62
C GLU A 162 1.09 -1.59 3.14
N ILE A 163 1.25 -0.43 3.80
CA ILE A 163 1.15 -0.30 5.25
C ILE A 163 -0.22 -0.77 5.73
N PHE A 164 -1.30 -0.36 5.05
CA PHE A 164 -2.66 -0.75 5.40
C PHE A 164 -2.89 -2.27 5.31
N CYS A 165 -2.40 -2.91 4.25
CA CYS A 165 -2.51 -4.36 4.08
C CYS A 165 -1.71 -5.12 5.13
N ALA A 166 -0.48 -4.67 5.40
CA ALA A 166 0.43 -5.29 6.37
C ALA A 166 -0.04 -5.10 7.83
N ALA A 167 -0.74 -4.01 8.14
CA ALA A 167 -1.25 -3.72 9.47
C ALA A 167 -2.08 -4.85 10.08
N ARG A 168 -2.84 -5.59 9.24
CA ARG A 168 -3.67 -6.72 9.67
C ARG A 168 -2.87 -8.00 9.97
N MET A 169 -1.56 -8.00 9.71
CA MET A 169 -0.64 -9.07 10.09
C MET A 169 0.10 -8.79 11.40
N GLU A 170 -0.17 -7.66 12.04
CA GLU A 170 0.42 -7.31 13.32
C GLU A 170 -0.13 -8.20 14.46
N SER A 171 0.71 -8.45 15.47
CA SER A 171 0.40 -9.40 16.55
C SER A 171 -0.46 -8.83 17.68
N SER A 172 -0.69 -7.52 17.70
CA SER A 172 -1.48 -6.85 18.75
C SER A 172 -2.42 -5.81 18.17
N GLN A 173 -3.60 -5.63 18.78
CA GLN A 173 -4.59 -4.64 18.34
C GLN A 173 -4.04 -3.21 18.33
N ARG A 174 -3.15 -2.90 19.28
CA ARG A 174 -2.45 -1.61 19.32
C ARG A 174 -1.57 -1.40 18.08
N ALA A 175 -0.78 -2.41 17.70
CA ALA A 175 0.05 -2.35 16.51
C ALA A 175 -0.79 -2.28 15.23
N VAL A 176 -1.87 -3.07 15.15
CA VAL A 176 -2.85 -3.00 14.05
C VAL A 176 -3.40 -1.57 13.92
N PHE A 177 -3.92 -1.00 15.02
CA PHE A 177 -4.48 0.36 15.03
C PHE A 177 -3.46 1.42 14.62
N LEU A 178 -2.27 1.42 15.23
CA LEU A 178 -1.22 2.37 14.90
C LEU A 178 -0.82 2.29 13.43
N SER A 179 -0.68 1.08 12.88
CA SER A 179 -0.33 0.87 11.47
C SER A 179 -1.46 1.27 10.52
N VAL A 180 -2.72 0.96 10.84
CA VAL A 180 -3.90 1.35 10.04
C VAL A 180 -4.00 2.88 9.94
N VAL A 181 -3.89 3.60 11.06
CA VAL A 181 -3.94 5.08 11.05
C VAL A 181 -2.73 5.66 10.32
N SER A 182 -1.53 5.12 10.55
CA SER A 182 -0.30 5.60 9.91
C SER A 182 -0.27 5.33 8.40
N ALA A 183 -1.09 4.39 7.91
CA ALA A 183 -1.21 4.13 6.48
C ALA A 183 -1.68 5.35 5.68
N LEU A 184 -2.35 6.33 6.29
CA LEU A 184 -2.76 7.57 5.61
C LEU A 184 -1.65 8.63 5.53
N GLU A 185 -0.60 8.54 6.34
CA GLU A 185 0.46 9.56 6.42
C GLU A 185 1.19 9.77 5.08
N PRO A 186 1.51 8.73 4.27
CA PRO A 186 2.11 8.94 2.95
C PRO A 186 1.25 9.80 2.01
N LEU A 187 -0.08 9.78 2.18
CA LEU A 187 -1.03 10.56 1.38
C LEU A 187 -1.24 11.99 1.91
N ALA A 188 -0.87 12.24 3.17
CA ALA A 188 -1.05 13.51 3.87
C ALA A 188 0.07 14.51 3.53
N VAL A 189 0.05 15.02 2.29
CA VAL A 189 1.08 15.97 1.83
C VAL A 189 0.90 17.33 2.50
N GLU A 190 1.81 17.70 3.39
CA GLU A 190 1.79 18.99 4.09
C GLU A 190 1.95 20.18 3.14
N ALA A 191 0.95 21.06 3.11
CA ALA A 191 0.97 22.35 2.45
C ALA A 191 1.62 23.44 3.33
N GLU A 192 2.21 24.44 2.69
CA GLU A 192 2.57 25.67 3.37
C GLU A 192 1.31 26.49 3.68
N TYR A 193 1.30 27.16 4.82
CA TYR A 193 0.24 28.11 5.12
C TYR A 193 0.35 29.38 4.26
N GLY A 194 -0.75 30.10 4.13
CA GLY A 194 -0.78 31.36 3.38
C GLY A 194 0.05 32.47 4.03
N GLU A 195 0.28 33.53 3.24
CA GLU A 195 1.10 34.70 3.59
C GLU A 195 0.88 35.27 5.00
N PRO A 196 -0.36 35.38 5.53
CA PRO A 196 -0.57 35.90 6.89
C PRO A 196 0.13 35.08 7.98
N ILE A 197 0.10 33.74 7.87
CA ILE A 197 0.73 32.84 8.85
C ILE A 197 2.25 32.86 8.68
N LEU A 198 2.74 32.88 7.43
CA LEU A 198 4.17 33.00 7.15
C LEU A 198 4.74 34.29 7.75
N LYS A 199 4.07 35.42 7.53
CA LYS A 199 4.46 36.71 8.10
C LYS A 199 4.46 36.69 9.62
N PHE A 200 3.45 36.07 10.24
CA PHE A 200 3.41 35.90 11.69
C PHE A 200 4.62 35.13 12.20
N VAL A 201 4.90 33.95 11.62
CA VAL A 201 6.04 33.11 12.02
C VAL A 201 7.37 33.83 11.83
N THR A 202 7.57 34.52 10.69
CA THR A 202 8.79 35.29 10.42
C THR A 202 9.00 36.39 11.46
N ASN A 203 7.94 37.10 11.83
CA ASN A 203 8.01 38.13 12.87
C ASN A 203 8.34 37.53 14.24
N SER A 204 7.73 36.40 14.61
CA SER A 204 8.03 35.70 15.87
C SER A 204 9.49 35.22 15.94
N VAL A 205 10.03 34.70 14.83
CA VAL A 205 11.45 34.31 14.75
C VAL A 205 12.36 35.53 14.89
N ALA A 206 12.02 36.65 14.25
CA ALA A 206 12.81 37.89 14.38
C ALA A 206 12.81 38.42 15.82
N GLN A 207 11.66 38.39 16.51
CA GLN A 207 11.55 38.78 17.92
C GLN A 207 12.35 37.83 18.83
N LEU A 208 12.26 36.52 18.61
CA LEU A 208 13.03 35.52 19.35
C LEU A 208 14.54 35.75 19.18
N LYS A 209 14.99 36.10 17.97
CA LYS A 209 16.40 36.41 17.67
C LYS A 209 16.90 37.68 18.33
N ALA A 210 16.04 38.67 18.57
CA ALA A 210 16.39 39.92 19.21
C ALA A 210 16.35 39.87 20.76
N SER A 211 15.87 38.77 21.36
CA SER A 211 15.69 38.67 22.81
C SER A 211 16.99 38.25 23.52
N ASP A 212 17.67 39.14 24.22
CA ASP A 212 18.91 38.81 24.96
C ASP A 212 18.66 38.01 26.26
N GLU A 213 17.40 37.89 26.68
CA GLU A 213 17.02 37.19 27.92
C GLU A 213 16.97 35.66 27.76
N ILE A 214 16.90 35.16 26.52
CA ILE A 214 16.75 33.73 26.24
C ILE A 214 18.13 33.14 25.89
N PRO A 215 18.61 32.12 26.63
CA PRO A 215 19.85 31.42 26.31
C PRO A 215 19.87 30.89 24.86
N ASP A 216 21.04 30.95 24.21
CA ASP A 216 21.20 30.60 22.80
C ASP A 216 20.72 29.18 22.44
N GLU A 217 20.94 28.21 23.33
CA GLU A 217 20.47 26.84 23.15
C GLU A 217 18.94 26.76 23.03
N HIS A 218 18.23 27.45 23.93
CA HIS A 218 16.77 27.53 23.88
C HIS A 218 16.28 28.30 22.67
N ARG A 219 16.99 29.37 22.28
CA ARG A 219 16.67 30.17 21.10
C ARG A 219 16.71 29.34 19.82
N GLN A 220 17.76 28.54 19.63
CA GLN A 220 17.89 27.66 18.46
C GLN A 220 16.80 26.58 18.42
N SER A 221 16.50 25.97 19.57
CA SER A 221 15.42 24.98 19.70
C SER A 221 14.04 25.58 19.38
N LEU A 222 13.75 26.77 19.92
CA LEU A 222 12.50 27.49 19.67
C LEU A 222 12.39 28.00 18.23
N GLU A 223 13.47 28.48 17.63
CA GLU A 223 13.50 28.90 16.23
C GLU A 223 13.11 27.73 15.32
N GLY A 224 13.69 26.54 15.52
CA GLY A 224 13.33 25.35 14.78
C GLY A 224 11.84 25.01 14.88
N ARG A 225 11.26 25.08 16.10
CA ARG A 225 9.83 24.84 16.34
C ARG A 225 8.93 25.90 15.70
N LEU A 226 9.32 27.17 15.75
CA LEU A 226 8.57 28.24 15.09
C LEU A 226 8.58 28.06 13.57
N LEU A 227 9.72 27.71 12.98
CA LEU A 227 9.83 27.47 11.53
C LEU A 227 8.96 26.30 11.06
N GLN A 228 8.75 25.28 11.91
CA GLN A 228 7.81 24.19 11.61
C GLN A 228 6.36 24.67 11.47
N LEU A 229 5.96 25.75 12.16
CA LEU A 229 4.62 26.32 12.07
C LEU A 229 4.30 26.94 10.69
N ARG A 230 5.27 27.01 9.78
CA ARG A 230 5.05 27.48 8.40
C ARG A 230 4.27 26.47 7.55
N ARG A 231 4.24 25.21 7.96
CA ARG A 231 3.57 24.11 7.25
C ARG A 231 2.41 23.58 8.08
N GLU A 232 1.40 23.06 7.41
CA GLU A 232 0.32 22.38 8.10
C GLU A 232 0.84 21.16 8.85
N SER A 233 0.22 20.82 9.98
CA SER A 233 0.52 19.54 10.63
C SER A 233 -0.07 18.39 9.83
N ILE A 234 0.53 17.19 9.95
CA ILE A 234 -0.01 15.94 9.38
C ILE A 234 -1.51 15.78 9.67
N ARG A 235 -1.96 16.11 10.89
CA ARG A 235 -3.38 16.07 11.28
C ARG A 235 -4.25 16.96 10.38
N GLN A 236 -3.81 18.19 10.07
CA GLN A 236 -4.55 19.08 9.16
C GLN A 236 -4.47 18.61 7.71
N ALA A 237 -3.31 18.13 7.27
CA ALA A 237 -3.13 17.53 5.95
C ALA A 237 -4.08 16.34 5.73
N LEU A 238 -4.27 15.49 6.74
CA LEU A 238 -5.22 14.38 6.72
C LEU A 238 -6.67 14.87 6.61
N LYS A 239 -7.09 15.84 7.43
CA LYS A 239 -8.44 16.40 7.34
C LYS A 239 -8.72 17.00 5.96
N ARG A 240 -7.74 17.71 5.39
CA ARG A 240 -7.83 18.27 4.05
C ARG A 240 -7.92 17.17 2.99
N LEU A 241 -7.05 16.15 3.06
CA LEU A 241 -7.08 14.97 2.19
C LEU A 241 -8.46 14.32 2.17
N VAL A 242 -9.07 14.08 3.34
CA VAL A 242 -10.38 13.43 3.44
C VAL A 242 -11.47 14.30 2.79
N ARG A 243 -11.48 15.62 3.05
CA ARG A 243 -12.44 16.55 2.42
C ARG A 243 -12.32 16.60 0.90
N GLU A 244 -11.09 16.56 0.39
CA GLU A 244 -10.82 16.59 -1.05
C GLU A 244 -11.25 15.28 -1.73
N VAL A 245 -11.02 14.13 -1.09
CA VAL A 245 -11.28 12.81 -1.69
C VAL A 245 -12.71 12.32 -1.46
N LEU A 246 -13.31 12.67 -0.33
CA LEU A 246 -14.66 12.28 0.10
C LEU A 246 -15.52 13.51 0.43
N PRO A 247 -15.76 14.44 -0.52
CA PRO A 247 -16.51 15.67 -0.26
C PRO A 247 -17.97 15.41 0.17
N ASP A 248 -18.53 14.27 -0.26
CA ASP A 248 -19.90 13.85 0.04
C ASP A 248 -20.05 13.16 1.40
N ASP A 249 -18.95 12.97 2.15
CA ASP A 249 -18.94 12.35 3.48
C ASP A 249 -18.16 13.21 4.49
N PRO A 250 -18.81 14.23 5.08
CA PRO A 250 -18.19 15.10 6.06
C PRO A 250 -17.87 14.38 7.39
N GLU A 251 -18.57 13.30 7.73
CA GLU A 251 -18.36 12.54 8.96
C GLU A 251 -17.02 11.79 8.93
N ALA A 252 -16.58 11.36 7.74
CA ALA A 252 -15.26 10.75 7.56
C ALA A 252 -14.11 11.62 8.06
N VAL A 253 -14.25 12.95 8.02
CA VAL A 253 -13.24 13.87 8.56
C VAL A 253 -13.13 13.73 10.07
N GLY A 254 -14.27 13.63 10.77
CA GLY A 254 -14.32 13.42 12.22
C GLY A 254 -13.67 12.09 12.61
N VAL A 255 -14.05 11.01 11.93
CA VAL A 255 -13.49 9.66 12.15
C VAL A 255 -11.96 9.65 12.06
N ILE A 256 -11.39 10.24 10.99
CA ILE A 256 -9.93 10.26 10.82
C ILE A 256 -9.25 11.21 11.82
N ASP A 257 -9.90 12.32 12.16
CA ASP A 257 -9.37 13.27 13.15
C ASP A 257 -9.27 12.66 14.54
N ASP A 258 -10.32 11.95 14.96
CA ASP A 258 -10.40 11.26 16.24
C ASP A 258 -9.41 10.09 16.31
N ALA A 259 -9.35 9.28 15.25
CA ALA A 259 -8.40 8.18 15.17
C ALA A 259 -6.93 8.66 15.20
N TYR A 260 -6.61 9.76 14.51
CA TYR A 260 -5.26 10.33 14.56
C TYR A 260 -4.95 10.94 15.93
N ALA A 261 -5.92 11.56 16.59
CA ALA A 261 -5.76 12.03 17.96
C ALA A 261 -5.47 10.87 18.94
N LEU A 262 -6.23 9.77 18.84
CA LEU A 262 -6.02 8.55 19.63
C LEU A 262 -4.64 7.93 19.37
N ARG A 263 -4.23 7.82 18.09
CA ARG A 263 -2.88 7.36 17.72
C ARG A 263 -1.80 8.26 18.33
N SER A 264 -1.96 9.58 18.21
CA SER A 264 -1.03 10.55 18.79
C SER A 264 -0.91 10.41 20.30
N GLN A 265 -2.02 10.15 21.02
CA GLN A 265 -1.99 9.84 22.45
C GLN A 265 -1.15 8.58 22.70
N ILE A 266 -1.52 7.44 22.10
CA ILE A 266 -0.84 6.16 22.32
C ILE A 266 0.67 6.26 22.06
N VAL A 267 1.08 6.95 20.99
CA VAL A 267 2.51 7.13 20.64
C VAL A 267 3.26 7.98 21.66
N HIS A 268 2.65 9.04 22.19
CA HIS A 268 3.33 9.98 23.08
C HIS A 268 3.21 9.64 24.58
N THR A 269 2.08 9.08 25.01
CA THR A 269 1.82 8.75 26.43
C THR A 269 1.92 7.26 26.71
N GLY A 270 1.97 6.41 25.69
CA GLY A 270 2.05 4.94 25.81
C GLY A 270 0.69 4.24 26.01
N SER A 271 -0.37 5.00 26.28
CA SER A 271 -1.75 4.51 26.49
C SER A 271 -2.79 5.54 26.06
N PRO A 272 -4.01 5.11 25.66
CA PRO A 272 -5.12 6.02 25.46
C PRO A 272 -5.52 6.71 26.78
N ALA A 273 -6.12 7.89 26.70
CA ALA A 273 -6.65 8.60 27.86
C ALA A 273 -7.85 7.87 28.47
N ASP A 274 -8.70 7.28 27.62
CA ASP A 274 -9.77 6.38 28.00
C ASP A 274 -9.31 4.93 27.83
N LEU A 275 -9.30 4.18 28.94
CA LEU A 275 -8.84 2.79 28.97
C LEU A 275 -9.89 1.80 28.45
N ASP A 276 -11.14 2.22 28.31
CA ASP A 276 -12.25 1.39 27.83
C ASP A 276 -12.40 1.44 26.29
N VAL A 277 -11.50 2.15 25.60
CA VAL A 277 -11.50 2.24 24.12
C VAL A 277 -11.29 0.86 23.50
N ASP A 278 -12.26 0.43 22.70
CA ASP A 278 -12.17 -0.77 21.86
C ASP A 278 -11.40 -0.47 20.57
N LEU A 279 -10.09 -0.74 20.58
CA LEU A 279 -9.23 -0.54 19.40
C LEU A 279 -9.64 -1.39 18.19
N GLU A 280 -10.29 -2.55 18.39
CA GLU A 280 -10.76 -3.37 17.27
C GLU A 280 -11.93 -2.68 16.56
N HIS A 281 -12.85 -2.10 17.33
CA HIS A 281 -13.94 -1.29 16.78
C HIS A 281 -13.39 -0.07 16.03
N GLU A 282 -12.46 0.67 16.62
CA GLU A 282 -11.83 1.84 16.00
C GLU A 282 -11.13 1.46 14.68
N VAL A 283 -10.42 0.33 14.64
CA VAL A 283 -9.80 -0.19 13.41
C VAL A 283 -10.84 -0.42 12.33
N LYS A 284 -11.99 -1.02 12.64
CA LYS A 284 -13.06 -1.29 11.65
C LYS A 284 -13.61 0.01 11.06
N VAL A 285 -13.91 0.98 11.93
CA VAL A 285 -14.45 2.29 11.54
C VAL A 285 -13.47 3.05 10.65
N VAL A 286 -12.20 3.15 11.07
CA VAL A 286 -11.14 3.83 10.29
C VAL A 286 -10.87 3.11 8.97
N SER A 287 -10.79 1.77 8.99
CA SER A 287 -10.56 0.97 7.79
C SER A 287 -11.64 1.18 6.73
N ALA A 288 -12.90 1.35 7.14
CA ALA A 288 -14.00 1.65 6.22
C ALA A 288 -13.82 3.00 5.51
N VAL A 289 -13.30 4.02 6.21
CA VAL A 289 -12.96 5.31 5.60
C VAL A 289 -11.77 5.17 4.65
N ILE A 290 -10.68 4.54 5.09
CA ILE A 290 -9.46 4.35 4.29
C ILE A 290 -9.77 3.58 2.99
N ARG A 291 -10.56 2.52 3.05
CA ARG A 291 -11.01 1.77 1.87
C ARG A 291 -11.71 2.65 0.84
N ARG A 292 -12.58 3.56 1.30
CA ARG A 292 -13.28 4.50 0.43
C ARG A 292 -12.34 5.54 -0.18
N ILE A 293 -11.34 6.00 0.57
CA ILE A 293 -10.27 6.87 0.04
C ILE A 293 -9.53 6.16 -1.09
N TYR A 294 -9.08 4.92 -0.89
CA TYR A 294 -8.40 4.14 -1.94
C TYR A 294 -9.30 3.89 -3.14
N ALA A 295 -10.56 3.49 -2.92
CA ALA A 295 -11.54 3.29 -3.98
C ALA A 295 -11.72 4.54 -4.86
N LYS A 296 -11.87 5.72 -4.24
CA LYS A 296 -11.98 6.99 -4.98
C LYS A 296 -10.70 7.34 -5.74
N ARG A 297 -9.53 7.19 -5.12
CA ARG A 297 -8.22 7.46 -5.73
C ARG A 297 -7.90 6.53 -6.91
N LEU A 298 -8.37 5.28 -6.85
CA LEU A 298 -8.18 4.28 -7.90
C LEU A 298 -9.33 4.25 -8.92
N HIS A 299 -10.38 5.05 -8.72
CA HIS A 299 -11.62 5.01 -9.51
C HIS A 299 -12.27 3.61 -9.55
N ARG A 300 -12.25 2.89 -8.42
CA ARG A 300 -12.84 1.56 -8.26
C ARG A 300 -13.92 1.55 -7.17
N ASN A 301 -14.71 0.47 -7.12
CA ASN A 301 -15.67 0.23 -6.07
C ASN A 301 -15.12 -0.78 -5.07
N VAL A 302 -15.28 -0.53 -3.77
CA VAL A 302 -14.98 -1.54 -2.76
C VAL A 302 -15.97 -2.69 -2.92
N LEU A 303 -15.46 -3.93 -3.04
CA LEU A 303 -16.31 -5.11 -3.01
C LEU A 303 -17.02 -5.14 -1.66
N ARG A 304 -18.36 -5.10 -1.69
CA ARG A 304 -19.13 -5.32 -0.46
C ARG A 304 -19.02 -6.80 -0.14
N ASN A 305 -18.47 -7.13 1.02
CA ASN A 305 -18.57 -8.49 1.56
C ASN A 305 -20.08 -8.82 1.62
N GLY A 306 -20.49 -9.81 0.83
CA GLY A 306 -21.82 -10.41 0.92
C GLY A 306 -21.97 -11.25 2.18
#